data_AF-A0A6J4TPI9-F1
#
_entry.id   AF-A0A6J4TPI9-F1
#
_cell.length_a   1.000
_cell.length_b   1.000
_cell.length_c   1.000
_cell.angle_alpha   90.00
_cell.angle_beta   90.00
_cell.angle_gamma   90.00
#
_symmetry.space_group_name_H-M   'P 1'
#
loop_
_entity.id
_entity.type
_entity.pdbx_description
1 polymer ?
#
loop_
_entity_poly.entity_id
_entity_poly.type
_entity_poly.pdbx_seq_one_letter_code
_entity_poly.pdbx_strand_id
1 'polypeptide(L)'
;MRKALFCVLLFTLVPAGIAVASDGLKVTGGGQVIADDQAGGPGDTIAFNAQQIEGEGSDMGSFPAKGQLQVNNRTEGVRFHGVVTCIREFTDDEGQRFVRFGGFERTRSGGTGDSFVVDTMDNGQGPEGNDMIAFRQPADNADPCEDSQEGTQLRSTRLARGNVKEH
;
A
#
# COMPACT_ATOMS: atom_id res chain seq x y z
N MET A 1 -66.11 36.40 21.54
CA MET A 1 -64.75 36.16 22.09
C MET A 1 -64.11 35.05 21.27
N ARG A 2 -63.09 35.36 20.46
CA ARG A 2 -62.40 34.39 19.58
C ARG A 2 -61.03 34.08 20.21
N LYS A 3 -60.77 32.83 20.57
CA LYS A 3 -59.45 32.37 21.04
C LYS A 3 -58.76 31.65 19.88
N ALA A 4 -57.72 32.27 19.32
CA ALA A 4 -56.85 31.66 18.34
C ALA A 4 -55.72 30.91 19.09
N LEU A 5 -55.59 29.62 18.84
CA LEU A 5 -54.58 28.74 19.39
C LEU A 5 -53.41 28.69 18.38
N PHE A 6 -52.27 29.30 18.73
CA PHE A 6 -51.03 29.24 17.94
C PHE A 6 -50.20 28.04 18.43
N CYS A 7 -50.14 26.96 17.64
CA CYS A 7 -49.17 25.89 17.82
C CYS A 7 -47.88 26.24 17.08
N VAL A 8 -46.83 26.59 17.82
CA VAL A 8 -45.48 26.76 17.29
C VAL A 8 -44.80 25.38 17.29
N LEU A 9 -44.58 24.82 16.10
CA LEU A 9 -43.81 23.60 15.88
C LEU A 9 -42.32 23.97 15.79
N LEU A 10 -41.55 23.74 16.86
CA LEU A 10 -40.10 23.81 16.83
C LEU A 10 -39.57 22.55 16.12
N PHE A 11 -39.14 22.68 14.86
CA PHE A 11 -38.29 21.68 14.21
C PHE A 11 -36.86 21.89 14.69
N THR A 12 -36.40 21.05 15.61
CA THR A 12 -34.98 20.94 15.95
C THR A 12 -34.22 20.34 14.77
N LEU A 13 -33.52 21.17 14.01
CA LEU A 13 -32.48 20.71 13.09
C LEU A 13 -31.35 20.09 13.94
N VAL A 14 -31.34 18.77 14.03
CA VAL A 14 -30.14 18.04 14.44
C VAL A 14 -29.23 18.00 13.20
N PRO A 15 -28.03 18.57 13.22
CA PRO A 15 -27.07 18.32 12.16
C PRO A 15 -26.72 16.83 12.22
N ALA A 16 -27.20 16.06 11.24
CA ALA A 16 -26.66 14.74 10.99
C ALA A 16 -25.20 14.95 10.55
N GLY A 17 -24.28 14.78 11.49
CA GLY A 17 -22.86 14.70 11.19
C GLY A 17 -22.67 13.54 10.22
N ILE A 18 -22.42 13.84 8.96
CA ILE A 18 -21.96 12.85 8.00
C ILE A 18 -20.56 12.50 8.46
N ALA A 19 -20.43 11.44 9.24
CA ALA A 19 -19.17 10.77 9.42
C ALA A 19 -18.79 10.21 8.04
N VAL A 20 -17.98 10.96 7.31
CA VAL A 20 -17.32 10.45 6.12
C VAL A 20 -16.37 9.38 6.64
N ALA A 21 -16.79 8.12 6.55
CA ALA A 21 -15.87 7.01 6.76
C ALA A 21 -14.78 7.16 5.71
N SER A 22 -13.54 7.42 6.13
CA SER A 22 -12.41 7.33 5.22
C SER A 22 -12.30 5.86 4.82
N ASP A 23 -12.55 5.55 3.55
CA ASP A 23 -12.11 4.30 2.94
C ASP A 23 -10.61 4.19 3.27
N GLY A 24 -10.21 3.30 4.17
CA GLY A 24 -8.80 3.20 4.61
C GLY A 24 -7.86 2.94 3.42
N LEU A 25 -6.55 3.17 3.62
CA LEU A 25 -5.53 3.10 2.56
C LEU A 25 -5.64 1.80 1.76
N LYS A 26 -5.70 1.89 0.43
CA LYS A 26 -5.65 0.73 -0.47
C LYS A 26 -4.64 0.99 -1.57
N VAL A 27 -3.82 0.00 -1.86
CA VAL A 27 -2.86 0.08 -2.96
C VAL A 27 -2.85 -1.23 -3.73
N THR A 28 -2.95 -1.13 -5.05
CA THR A 28 -2.87 -2.26 -5.96
C THR A 28 -1.93 -1.92 -7.10
N GLY A 29 -1.27 -2.93 -7.66
CA GLY A 29 -0.42 -2.67 -8.79
C GLY A 29 0.43 -3.83 -9.20
N GLY A 30 1.29 -3.55 -10.17
CA GLY A 30 2.27 -4.49 -10.65
C GLY A 30 3.15 -3.85 -11.72
N GLY A 31 4.26 -4.51 -12.01
CA GLY A 31 5.27 -4.02 -12.95
C GLY A 31 6.12 -5.15 -13.50
N GLN A 32 6.89 -4.81 -14.53
CA GLN A 32 7.79 -5.73 -15.21
C GLN A 32 9.13 -5.05 -15.46
N VAL A 33 10.22 -5.77 -15.18
CA VAL A 33 11.58 -5.38 -15.52
C VAL A 33 12.03 -6.25 -16.66
N ILE A 34 12.29 -5.64 -17.81
CA ILE A 34 12.98 -6.33 -18.89
C ILE A 34 14.43 -6.46 -18.44
N ALA A 35 14.76 -7.64 -17.90
CA ALA A 35 16.07 -7.92 -17.30
C ALA A 35 17.20 -8.01 -18.33
N ASP A 36 16.86 -8.17 -19.62
CA ASP A 36 17.83 -8.25 -20.71
C ASP A 36 17.14 -7.93 -22.06
N ASP A 37 17.66 -6.94 -22.80
CA ASP A 37 17.15 -6.56 -24.13
C ASP A 37 17.41 -7.66 -25.19
N GLN A 38 18.26 -8.66 -24.87
CA GLN A 38 18.57 -9.78 -25.76
C GLN A 38 17.81 -11.08 -25.43
N ALA A 39 17.28 -11.23 -24.23
CA ALA A 39 16.47 -12.39 -23.86
C ALA A 39 15.00 -12.09 -24.18
N GLY A 40 14.46 -12.69 -25.26
CA GLY A 40 13.07 -12.48 -25.72
C GLY A 40 11.95 -13.00 -24.79
N GLY A 41 12.14 -12.90 -23.48
CA GLY A 41 11.22 -13.36 -22.44
C GLY A 41 10.63 -12.21 -21.60
N PRO A 42 9.53 -12.48 -20.86
CA PRO A 42 8.75 -11.46 -20.15
C PRO A 42 9.38 -10.99 -18.83
N GLY A 43 10.70 -10.81 -18.76
CA GLY A 43 11.36 -10.14 -17.63
C GLY A 43 11.04 -10.65 -16.21
N ASP A 44 11.47 -9.91 -15.21
CA ASP A 44 11.06 -10.10 -13.80
C ASP A 44 9.74 -9.37 -13.57
N THR A 45 8.82 -9.94 -12.78
CA THR A 45 7.49 -9.36 -12.57
C THR A 45 7.13 -9.24 -11.10
N ILE A 46 6.42 -8.18 -10.75
CA ILE A 46 5.84 -7.95 -9.42
C ILE A 46 4.34 -7.65 -9.56
N ALA A 47 3.53 -8.19 -8.64
CA ALA A 47 2.12 -7.88 -8.53
C ALA A 47 1.70 -7.89 -7.06
N PHE A 48 0.84 -6.94 -6.67
CA PHE A 48 0.43 -6.81 -5.28
C PHE A 48 -0.95 -6.18 -5.12
N ASN A 49 -1.52 -6.43 -3.95
CA ASN A 49 -2.61 -5.67 -3.37
C ASN A 49 -2.39 -5.56 -1.87
N ALA A 50 -2.65 -4.39 -1.30
CA ALA A 50 -2.65 -4.14 0.13
C ALA A 50 -3.81 -3.23 0.49
N GLN A 51 -4.44 -3.50 1.63
CA GLN A 51 -5.59 -2.75 2.12
C GLN A 51 -5.53 -2.67 3.64
N GLN A 52 -5.66 -1.45 4.16
CA GLN A 52 -5.84 -1.19 5.58
C GLN A 52 -7.08 -1.92 6.13
N ILE A 53 -6.94 -2.52 7.30
CA ILE A 53 -8.06 -3.10 8.05
C ILE A 53 -8.75 -1.96 8.81
N GLU A 54 -10.03 -1.72 8.49
CA GLU A 54 -10.81 -0.65 9.12
C GLU A 54 -11.00 -0.89 10.62
N GLY A 55 -10.99 0.21 11.39
CA GLY A 55 -11.28 0.19 12.83
C GLY A 55 -10.11 -0.20 13.72
N GLU A 56 -8.95 -0.53 13.15
CA GLU A 56 -7.72 -0.75 13.91
C GLU A 56 -6.84 0.51 13.85
N GLY A 57 -6.64 1.15 15.02
CA GLY A 57 -5.81 2.34 15.15
C GLY A 57 -4.33 2.03 14.96
N SER A 58 -3.56 3.00 14.47
CA SER A 58 -2.10 2.94 14.42
C SER A 58 -1.48 3.65 15.61
N ASP A 59 -0.56 3.01 16.32
CA ASP A 59 0.25 3.69 17.34
C ASP A 59 1.46 4.45 16.73
N MET A 60 1.79 4.20 15.46
CA MET A 60 3.03 4.70 14.81
C MET A 60 2.87 5.10 13.34
N GLY A 61 1.67 5.50 12.89
CA GLY A 61 1.42 5.87 11.50
C GLY A 61 1.42 4.69 10.51
N SER A 62 1.62 3.46 10.99
CA SER A 62 1.35 2.22 10.25
C SER A 62 0.11 1.52 10.77
N PHE A 63 -0.73 1.09 9.84
CA PHE A 63 -2.00 0.44 10.12
C PHE A 63 -1.90 -1.05 9.83
N PRO A 64 -2.59 -1.91 10.61
CA PRO A 64 -2.83 -3.29 10.23
C PRO A 64 -3.44 -3.37 8.84
N ALA A 65 -2.92 -4.28 8.02
CA ALA A 65 -3.33 -4.43 6.64
C ALA A 65 -3.44 -5.90 6.25
N LYS A 66 -4.18 -6.13 5.17
CA LYS A 66 -4.29 -7.43 4.49
C LYS A 66 -3.94 -7.27 3.02
N GLY A 67 -3.44 -8.32 2.42
CA GLY A 67 -2.99 -8.25 1.03
C GLY A 67 -2.07 -9.38 0.65
N GLN A 68 -1.65 -9.40 -0.60
CA GLN A 68 -0.71 -10.38 -1.13
C GLN A 68 0.33 -9.67 -2.00
N LEU A 69 1.53 -10.24 -2.03
CA LEU A 69 2.62 -9.85 -2.93
C LEU A 69 3.09 -11.09 -3.69
N GLN A 70 3.29 -10.95 -5.00
CA GLN A 70 3.93 -11.96 -5.82
C GLN A 70 5.10 -11.34 -6.56
N VAL A 71 6.29 -11.91 -6.39
CA VAL A 71 7.47 -11.57 -7.19
C VAL A 71 7.93 -12.82 -7.92
N ASN A 72 8.18 -12.69 -9.21
CA ASN A 72 8.76 -13.73 -10.03
C ASN A 72 10.06 -13.18 -10.60
N ASN A 73 11.17 -13.53 -9.95
CA ASN A 73 12.51 -13.26 -10.42
C ASN A 73 12.91 -14.41 -11.34
N ARG A 74 12.74 -14.20 -12.65
CA ARG A 74 13.08 -15.18 -13.68
C ARG A 74 14.58 -15.26 -13.89
N THR A 75 15.29 -14.16 -13.66
CA THR A 75 16.76 -14.09 -13.75
C THR A 75 17.43 -15.08 -12.80
N GLU A 76 16.93 -15.19 -11.57
CA GLU A 76 17.44 -16.10 -10.53
C GLU A 76 16.61 -17.39 -10.39
N GLY A 77 15.46 -17.48 -11.09
CA GLY A 77 14.55 -18.61 -11.00
C GLY A 77 13.78 -18.70 -9.68
N VAL A 78 13.66 -17.58 -8.96
CA VAL A 78 13.05 -17.50 -7.62
C VAL A 78 11.65 -16.92 -7.70
N ARG A 79 10.71 -17.52 -6.94
CA ARG A 79 9.36 -17.00 -6.74
C ARG A 79 9.15 -16.66 -5.28
N PHE A 80 8.61 -15.48 -5.03
CA PHE A 80 8.28 -14.99 -3.71
C PHE A 80 6.77 -14.79 -3.60
N HIS A 81 6.19 -15.27 -2.50
CA HIS A 81 4.77 -15.10 -2.20
C HIS A 81 4.62 -14.51 -0.80
N GLY A 82 4.33 -13.21 -0.72
CA GLY A 82 4.18 -12.47 0.54
C GLY A 82 2.74 -12.32 0.98
N VAL A 83 2.52 -12.30 2.29
CA VAL A 83 1.28 -11.86 2.94
C VAL A 83 1.52 -10.50 3.56
N VAL A 84 0.69 -9.51 3.19
CA VAL A 84 0.77 -8.16 3.76
C VAL A 84 0.17 -8.15 5.16
N THR A 85 0.86 -7.51 6.09
CA THR A 85 0.43 -7.34 7.49
C THR A 85 0.25 -5.89 7.89
N CYS A 86 0.83 -4.96 7.15
CA CYS A 86 0.80 -3.55 7.50
C CYS A 86 0.93 -2.64 6.27
N ILE A 87 0.39 -1.43 6.38
CA ILE A 87 0.40 -0.38 5.36
C ILE A 87 0.57 0.99 6.02
N ARG A 88 1.22 1.92 5.33
CA ARG A 88 1.34 3.33 5.76
C ARG A 88 1.54 4.24 4.57
N GLU A 89 1.31 5.51 4.82
CA GLU A 89 1.65 6.60 3.92
C GLU A 89 2.77 7.44 4.56
N PHE A 90 3.68 7.95 3.74
CA PHE A 90 4.69 8.91 4.16
C PHE A 90 5.03 9.86 3.01
N THR A 91 5.74 10.93 3.34
CA THR A 91 6.24 11.91 2.38
C THR A 91 7.75 11.98 2.53
N ASP A 92 8.48 11.95 1.42
CA ASP A 92 9.94 12.11 1.45
C ASP A 92 10.37 13.58 1.65
N ASP A 93 11.68 13.81 1.70
CA ASP A 93 12.27 15.15 1.85
C ASP A 93 11.97 16.08 0.64
N GLU A 94 11.58 15.52 -0.51
CA GLU A 94 11.20 16.26 -1.72
C GLU A 94 9.70 16.58 -1.80
N GLY A 95 8.92 16.15 -0.80
CA GLY A 95 7.46 16.35 -0.78
C GLY A 95 6.68 15.33 -1.61
N GLN A 96 7.31 14.24 -2.06
CA GLN A 96 6.67 13.18 -2.82
C GLN A 96 5.97 12.21 -1.87
N ARG A 97 4.72 11.86 -2.20
CA ARG A 97 3.88 10.95 -1.43
C ARG A 97 4.16 9.52 -1.83
N PHE A 98 4.36 8.65 -0.85
CA PHE A 98 4.55 7.21 -1.03
C PHE A 98 3.60 6.41 -0.16
N VAL A 99 3.19 5.24 -0.66
CA VAL A 99 2.56 4.20 0.15
C VAL A 99 3.55 3.08 0.36
N ARG A 100 3.80 2.73 1.63
CA ARG A 100 4.57 1.55 2.03
C ARG A 100 3.63 0.47 2.52
N PHE A 101 3.81 -0.75 2.04
CA PHE A 101 3.24 -1.92 2.67
C PHE A 101 4.29 -3.00 2.87
N GLY A 102 4.07 -3.85 3.85
CA GLY A 102 5.03 -4.87 4.22
C GLY A 102 4.37 -6.08 4.86
N GLY A 103 5.17 -7.12 5.02
CA GLY A 103 4.75 -8.36 5.66
C GLY A 103 5.80 -9.44 5.52
N PHE A 104 5.36 -10.68 5.36
CA PHE A 104 6.24 -11.86 5.41
C PHE A 104 5.95 -12.84 4.29
N GLU A 105 6.98 -13.58 3.87
CA GLU A 105 6.82 -14.69 2.96
C GLU A 105 5.91 -15.77 3.55
N ARG A 106 4.98 -16.26 2.73
CA ARG A 106 4.15 -17.41 3.02
C ARG A 106 4.96 -18.69 2.88
N THR A 107 5.46 -19.20 4.01
CA THR A 107 6.09 -20.53 4.01
C THR A 107 5.04 -21.64 3.91
N ARG A 108 5.40 -22.76 3.28
CA ARG A 108 4.52 -23.94 3.14
C ARG A 108 4.19 -24.61 4.48
N SER A 109 5.03 -24.39 5.51
CA SER A 109 4.88 -24.97 6.85
C SER A 109 4.06 -24.10 7.80
N GLY A 110 3.53 -22.96 7.35
CA GLY A 110 2.75 -22.05 8.20
C GLY A 110 3.61 -21.21 9.16
N GLY A 111 4.94 -21.24 9.01
CA GLY A 111 5.85 -20.31 9.69
C GLY A 111 5.93 -18.95 8.98
N THR A 112 6.43 -17.95 9.69
CA THR A 112 6.78 -16.64 9.13
C THR A 112 8.09 -16.76 8.37
N GLY A 113 8.07 -16.53 7.05
CA GLY A 113 9.29 -16.49 6.23
C GLY A 113 9.93 -15.11 6.24
N ASP A 114 10.79 -14.85 5.24
CA ASP A 114 11.52 -13.58 5.14
C ASP A 114 10.57 -12.38 5.09
N SER A 115 10.93 -11.30 5.77
CA SER A 115 10.14 -10.07 5.71
C SER A 115 10.32 -9.39 4.35
N PHE A 116 9.31 -8.60 3.96
CA PHE A 116 9.38 -7.78 2.77
C PHE A 116 8.78 -6.41 3.02
N VAL A 117 9.25 -5.45 2.22
CA VAL A 117 8.72 -4.09 2.15
C VAL A 117 8.60 -3.69 0.69
N VAL A 118 7.48 -3.04 0.36
CA VAL A 118 7.25 -2.42 -0.95
C VAL A 118 6.88 -0.98 -0.73
N ASP A 119 7.62 -0.08 -1.39
CA ASP A 119 7.23 1.33 -1.53
C ASP A 119 6.66 1.54 -2.92
N THR A 120 5.54 2.27 -2.99
CA THR A 120 4.90 2.65 -4.24
C THR A 120 4.68 4.16 -4.30
N MET A 121 4.62 4.68 -5.53
CA MET A 121 4.17 6.03 -5.83
C MET A 121 3.32 6.00 -7.11
N ASP A 122 2.04 6.37 -6.99
CA ASP A 122 1.15 6.63 -8.13
C ASP A 122 1.33 8.08 -8.60
N ASN A 123 1.81 8.28 -9.84
CA ASN A 123 2.01 9.62 -10.40
C ASN A 123 0.76 10.19 -11.09
N GLY A 124 -0.36 9.46 -11.05
CA GLY A 124 -1.64 9.89 -11.62
C GLY A 124 -1.73 9.86 -13.15
N GLN A 125 -0.70 9.38 -13.86
CA GLN A 125 -0.67 9.39 -15.33
C GLN A 125 -1.32 8.15 -15.99
N GLY A 126 -2.05 7.35 -15.22
CA GLY A 126 -2.67 6.12 -15.74
C GLY A 126 -1.62 5.10 -16.20
N PRO A 127 -1.96 4.15 -17.08
CA PRO A 127 -1.07 3.03 -17.43
C PRO A 127 0.16 3.43 -18.25
N GLU A 128 0.25 4.68 -18.71
CA GLU A 128 1.40 5.22 -19.46
C GLU A 128 2.40 5.96 -18.55
N GLY A 129 2.07 6.10 -17.25
CA GLY A 129 2.91 6.75 -16.25
C GLY A 129 4.16 5.96 -15.86
N ASN A 130 5.16 6.67 -15.32
CA ASN A 130 6.28 6.07 -14.63
C ASN A 130 5.94 5.89 -13.13
N ASP A 131 4.97 5.03 -12.81
CA ASP A 131 4.71 4.71 -11.40
C ASP A 131 5.91 3.97 -10.83
N MET A 132 6.23 4.25 -9.57
CA MET A 132 7.37 3.64 -8.91
C MET A 132 6.91 2.47 -8.06
N ILE A 133 7.69 1.38 -8.15
CA ILE A 133 7.58 0.22 -7.27
C ILE A 133 9.00 -0.11 -6.80
N ALA A 134 9.23 -0.13 -5.49
CA ALA A 134 10.49 -0.52 -4.90
C ALA A 134 10.28 -1.69 -3.92
N PHE A 135 10.65 -2.89 -4.35
CA PHE A 135 10.61 -4.11 -3.52
C PHE A 135 11.94 -4.34 -2.81
N ARG A 136 11.87 -4.64 -1.51
CA ARG A 136 13.02 -4.87 -0.64
C ARG A 136 12.75 -6.04 0.31
N GLN A 137 13.80 -6.80 0.60
CA GLN A 137 13.82 -7.81 1.66
C GLN A 137 14.77 -7.31 2.74
N PRO A 138 14.26 -6.81 3.87
CA PRO A 138 15.07 -6.39 5.00
C PRO A 138 15.92 -7.54 5.56
N ALA A 139 16.94 -7.21 6.36
CA ALA A 139 17.68 -8.21 7.10
C ALA A 139 16.77 -8.97 8.09
N ASP A 140 17.17 -10.20 8.44
CA ASP A 140 16.41 -11.13 9.28
C ASP A 140 15.83 -10.45 10.53
N ASN A 141 14.52 -10.62 10.75
CA ASN A 141 13.72 -10.11 11.87
C ASN A 141 13.47 -8.59 11.92
N ALA A 142 13.77 -7.83 10.86
CA ALA A 142 13.31 -6.45 10.79
C ALA A 142 11.78 -6.41 10.65
N ASP A 143 11.13 -5.55 11.43
CA ASP A 143 9.71 -5.30 11.32
C ASP A 143 9.42 -4.62 9.96
N PRO A 144 8.55 -5.21 9.12
CA PRO A 144 8.29 -4.74 7.77
C PRO A 144 7.62 -3.34 7.71
N CYS A 145 7.17 -2.80 8.83
CA CYS A 145 6.58 -1.46 8.90
C CYS A 145 7.25 -0.51 9.90
N GLU A 146 8.42 -0.87 10.41
CA GLU A 146 9.19 0.01 11.29
C GLU A 146 9.79 1.21 10.53
N ASP A 147 9.76 2.36 11.20
CA ASP A 147 10.19 3.67 10.70
C ASP A 147 11.69 3.93 10.88
N SER A 148 12.34 3.20 11.77
CA SER A 148 13.69 3.51 12.26
C SER A 148 14.79 3.33 11.20
N GLN A 149 14.46 2.81 10.02
CA GLN A 149 15.36 2.62 8.88
C GLN A 149 14.98 3.46 7.63
N GLU A 150 14.30 4.60 7.83
CA GLU A 150 13.91 5.55 6.77
C GLU A 150 15.07 6.24 6.02
N GLY A 151 16.32 5.83 6.25
CA GLY A 151 17.47 6.26 5.45
C GLY A 151 17.41 5.73 4.01
N THR A 152 16.68 6.42 3.13
CA THR A 152 16.75 6.37 1.66
C THR A 152 17.08 4.99 1.07
N GLN A 153 16.13 4.04 1.19
CA GLN A 153 16.24 2.73 0.54
C GLN A 153 15.70 2.68 -0.89
N LEU A 154 15.34 3.82 -1.50
CA LEU A 154 15.07 3.97 -2.94
C LEU A 154 16.33 3.79 -3.82
N ARG A 155 17.28 2.94 -3.42
CA ARG A 155 18.56 2.73 -4.13
C ARG A 155 18.46 1.77 -5.30
N SER A 156 17.29 1.13 -5.47
CA SER A 156 17.01 0.25 -6.59
C SER A 156 15.61 0.55 -7.13
N THR A 157 15.53 1.56 -7.99
CA THR A 157 14.41 1.81 -8.92
C THR A 157 14.25 0.71 -9.97
N ARG A 158 14.87 -0.47 -9.75
CA ARG A 158 15.02 -1.50 -10.79
C ARG A 158 13.69 -2.12 -11.21
N LEU A 159 12.59 -1.95 -10.46
CA LEU A 159 11.25 -2.33 -10.89
C LEU A 159 10.57 -1.16 -11.63
N ALA A 160 11.00 -1.02 -12.88
CA ALA A 160 10.53 -0.10 -13.90
C ALA A 160 9.03 -0.24 -14.20
N ARG A 161 8.42 0.87 -14.64
CA ARG A 161 7.16 0.94 -15.41
C ARG A 161 6.06 0.05 -14.83
N GLY A 162 5.63 0.37 -13.62
CA GLY A 162 4.45 -0.23 -13.01
C GLY A 162 3.17 0.52 -13.36
N ASN A 163 2.03 -0.12 -13.13
CA ASN A 163 0.75 0.57 -12.95
C ASN A 163 0.38 0.38 -11.47
N VAL A 164 0.42 1.47 -10.71
CA VAL A 164 0.04 1.54 -9.30
C VAL A 164 -1.27 2.32 -9.22
N LYS A 165 -2.17 1.87 -8.35
CA LYS A 165 -3.41 2.58 -8.02
C LYS A 165 -3.51 2.68 -6.50
N GLU A 166 -3.44 3.92 -6.01
CA GLU A 166 -3.57 4.27 -4.60
C GLU A 166 -4.97 4.89 -4.36
N HIS A 167 -5.64 4.43 -3.30
CA HIS A 167 -6.97 4.88 -2.87
C HIS A 167 -6.95 5.26 -1.38
#